data_AF-A0A9X5CE77-F1
#
_entry.id   AF-A0A9X5CE77-F1
#
_cell.length_a   1.000
_cell.length_b   1.000
_cell.length_c   1.000
_cell.angle_alpha   90.00
_cell.angle_beta   90.00
_cell.angle_gamma   90.00
#
_symmetry.space_group_name_H-M   'P 1'
#
loop_
_entity.id
_entity.type
_entity.pdbx_description
1 polymer ?
#
loop_
_entity_poly.entity_id
_entity_poly.type
_entity_poly.pdbx_seq_one_letter_code
_entity_poly.pdbx_strand_id
1 'polypeptide(L)'
;MCAVLATVGSLSFLPDDRKTSGSGAVGAVEESRESGSGDGAGPARSVAPTGSPSASTPPSPSSSPSARHGGNGTASRAPGPSGSPAAPDAAPAGPPLTWSVDDHAWAHGCGHDYVVAKPPAQVPPPPAPQDARTWAATQGAVHGKETLVELSVQGKTDTAVVLTALRVRVTGRSAPASGSAYAMDQGCGGALTPRYFDVDLDKDRPIARAVAGNDAGTPVPAVRMPYRVSATDPEVLLITARTEGCDCRWWLELDWSSRGRTGTVRIDDRGRPFRTSAVTGLPHYEYDTLNRSWRPRSD
;
A
#
# COMPACT_ATOMS: atom_id res chain seq x y z
N MET A 1 50.22 -14.52 -25.23
CA MET A 1 49.44 -15.52 -26.00
C MET A 1 49.04 -16.63 -25.02
N CYS A 2 47.89 -16.50 -24.36
CA CYS A 2 47.29 -17.53 -23.51
C CYS A 2 45.78 -17.44 -23.71
N ALA A 3 45.22 -18.41 -24.43
CA ALA A 3 43.80 -18.57 -24.65
C ALA A 3 43.25 -19.54 -23.59
N VAL A 4 42.19 -19.15 -22.89
CA VAL A 4 41.44 -20.04 -22.00
C VAL A 4 40.08 -20.28 -22.66
N LEU A 5 39.86 -21.51 -23.10
CA LEU A 5 38.60 -22.03 -23.61
C LEU A 5 37.71 -22.42 -22.43
N ALA A 6 36.53 -21.82 -22.32
CA ALA A 6 35.48 -22.25 -21.39
C ALA A 6 34.32 -22.87 -22.20
N THR A 7 34.15 -24.18 -22.02
CA THR A 7 33.05 -24.99 -22.58
C THR A 7 31.76 -24.76 -21.81
N VAL A 8 30.69 -24.33 -22.49
CA VAL A 8 29.34 -24.21 -21.92
C VAL A 8 28.58 -25.51 -22.19
N GLY A 9 28.27 -26.27 -21.13
CA GLY A 9 27.40 -27.44 -21.18
C GLY A 9 25.93 -27.02 -21.17
N SER A 10 25.17 -27.49 -22.16
CA SER A 10 23.72 -27.31 -22.27
C SER A 10 23.02 -28.53 -21.65
N LEU A 11 22.12 -28.32 -20.69
CA LEU A 11 21.22 -29.36 -20.19
C LEU A 11 19.81 -29.09 -20.74
N SER A 12 19.39 -29.91 -21.69
CA SER A 12 18.04 -29.96 -22.22
C SER A 12 17.16 -30.78 -21.29
N PHE A 13 16.10 -30.16 -20.72
CA PHE A 13 15.04 -30.89 -20.04
C PHE A 13 13.94 -31.25 -21.05
N LEU A 14 13.74 -32.56 -21.22
CA LEU A 14 12.64 -33.16 -21.98
C LEU A 14 11.35 -33.18 -21.14
N PRO A 15 10.17 -32.93 -21.73
CA PRO A 15 8.88 -33.18 -21.08
C PRO A 15 8.51 -34.67 -21.15
N ASP A 16 8.01 -35.19 -20.02
CA ASP A 16 7.55 -36.56 -19.84
C ASP A 16 6.13 -36.72 -20.41
N ASP A 17 5.99 -37.62 -21.38
CA ASP A 17 4.73 -38.02 -22.01
C ASP A 17 3.98 -39.00 -21.09
N ARG A 18 2.77 -38.66 -20.65
CA ARG A 18 1.85 -39.65 -20.05
C ARG A 18 0.46 -39.58 -20.66
N LYS A 19 0.26 -40.40 -21.68
CA LYS A 19 -1.06 -40.89 -22.11
C LYS A 19 -1.37 -42.20 -21.40
N THR A 20 -2.57 -42.34 -20.83
CA THR A 20 -3.37 -43.58 -20.91
C THR A 20 -4.85 -43.29 -20.66
N SER A 21 -5.67 -43.90 -21.54
CA SER A 21 -7.13 -44.16 -21.59
C SER A 21 -7.98 -43.86 -20.34
N GLY A 22 -9.23 -43.40 -20.42
CA GLY A 22 -10.27 -43.58 -21.45
C GLY A 22 -11.38 -44.48 -20.90
N SER A 23 -12.57 -43.92 -20.64
CA SER A 23 -13.87 -44.63 -20.67
C SER A 23 -15.06 -43.67 -20.46
N GLY A 24 -15.94 -43.58 -21.46
CA GLY A 24 -17.35 -43.94 -21.30
C GLY A 24 -18.35 -42.99 -20.62
N ALA A 25 -18.98 -42.14 -21.45
CA ALA A 25 -20.43 -42.05 -21.69
C ALA A 25 -21.41 -41.35 -20.70
N VAL A 26 -22.44 -40.79 -21.35
CA VAL A 26 -23.77 -40.27 -20.92
C VAL A 26 -23.77 -38.99 -20.06
N GLY A 27 -24.61 -37.98 -20.29
CA GLY A 27 -25.85 -37.85 -21.04
C GLY A 27 -26.71 -36.84 -20.27
N ALA A 28 -27.18 -35.80 -20.94
CA ALA A 28 -27.94 -34.69 -20.36
C ALA A 28 -29.30 -35.10 -19.80
N VAL A 29 -29.69 -34.49 -18.66
CA VAL A 29 -31.08 -34.26 -18.19
C VAL A 29 -31.02 -33.03 -17.26
N GLU A 30 -31.56 -31.89 -17.68
CA GLU A 30 -32.87 -31.33 -17.27
C GLU A 30 -33.05 -31.20 -15.75
N GLU A 31 -33.02 -29.96 -15.25
CA GLU A 31 -33.63 -29.60 -13.96
C GLU A 31 -34.76 -28.60 -14.22
N SER A 32 -35.98 -29.14 -14.14
CA SER A 32 -37.22 -28.38 -14.12
C SER A 32 -37.57 -27.98 -12.68
N ARG A 33 -38.16 -26.79 -12.60
CA ARG A 33 -38.75 -26.10 -11.44
C ARG A 33 -39.60 -26.99 -10.54
N GLU A 34 -39.61 -26.70 -9.24
CA GLU A 34 -40.87 -26.64 -8.49
C GLU A 34 -40.84 -25.62 -7.34
N SER A 35 -41.89 -24.80 -7.31
CA SER A 35 -42.25 -23.88 -6.25
C SER A 35 -43.09 -24.61 -5.19
N GLY A 36 -42.86 -24.33 -3.91
CA GLY A 36 -43.73 -24.77 -2.82
C GLY A 36 -43.91 -23.68 -1.78
N SER A 37 -45.07 -23.02 -1.80
CA SER A 37 -45.59 -22.23 -0.68
C SER A 37 -46.25 -23.14 0.36
N GLY A 38 -46.08 -22.81 1.64
CA GLY A 38 -46.83 -23.40 2.75
C GLY A 38 -46.72 -22.54 4.00
N ASP A 39 -47.85 -21.93 4.39
CA ASP A 39 -48.06 -21.05 5.54
C ASP A 39 -47.93 -21.73 6.91
N GLY A 40 -47.63 -20.94 7.96
CA GLY A 40 -47.79 -21.38 9.35
C GLY A 40 -47.30 -20.42 10.46
N ALA A 41 -48.13 -19.42 10.79
CA ALA A 41 -48.37 -18.78 12.11
C ALA A 41 -47.22 -18.20 12.99
N GLY A 42 -47.29 -16.88 13.27
CA GLY A 42 -46.47 -16.13 14.26
C GLY A 42 -47.02 -16.19 15.71
N PRO A 43 -46.90 -15.15 16.57
CA PRO A 43 -46.12 -13.90 16.48
C PRO A 43 -45.32 -13.55 17.78
N ALA A 44 -44.41 -12.58 17.73
CA ALA A 44 -44.02 -11.80 18.92
C ALA A 44 -43.71 -10.34 18.53
N ARG A 45 -44.51 -9.41 19.06
CA ARG A 45 -44.35 -7.96 18.92
C ARG A 45 -43.84 -7.38 20.24
N SER A 46 -42.96 -6.37 20.13
CA SER A 46 -42.96 -5.11 20.92
C SER A 46 -42.52 -5.22 22.40
N VAL A 47 -41.88 -4.26 23.09
CA VAL A 47 -41.53 -2.84 22.90
C VAL A 47 -40.27 -2.56 23.78
N ALA A 48 -39.50 -1.52 23.45
CA ALA A 48 -38.52 -0.87 24.33
C ALA A 48 -39.16 -0.17 25.56
N PRO A 49 -38.35 0.23 26.56
CA PRO A 49 -38.58 1.53 27.17
C PRO A 49 -37.32 2.37 27.41
N THR A 50 -37.46 3.66 27.14
CA THR A 50 -36.65 4.80 27.62
C THR A 50 -37.06 5.22 29.04
N GLY A 51 -36.11 5.71 29.84
CA GLY A 51 -36.41 6.55 31.02
C GLY A 51 -35.33 6.57 32.11
N SER A 52 -34.54 7.66 32.17
CA SER A 52 -33.80 8.16 33.35
C SER A 52 -34.74 9.02 34.22
N PRO A 53 -34.51 9.32 35.54
CA PRO A 53 -33.34 10.11 36.00
C PRO A 53 -32.80 9.90 37.45
N SER A 54 -31.64 10.54 37.66
CA SER A 54 -31.11 11.22 38.87
C SER A 54 -30.42 10.49 40.03
N ALA A 55 -29.18 10.98 40.24
CA ALA A 55 -28.49 11.34 41.49
C ALA A 55 -28.04 10.24 42.46
N SER A 56 -26.71 10.13 42.67
CA SER A 56 -26.04 10.62 43.88
C SER A 56 -24.53 10.30 43.87
N THR A 57 -23.72 11.32 44.09
CA THR A 57 -22.28 11.33 44.38
C THR A 57 -21.92 10.60 45.68
N PRO A 58 -20.72 9.98 45.76
CA PRO A 58 -19.98 9.87 47.02
C PRO A 58 -18.67 10.69 47.04
N PRO A 59 -18.26 11.23 48.19
CA PRO A 59 -17.16 12.19 48.31
C PRO A 59 -15.78 11.54 48.53
N SER A 60 -14.75 12.32 48.17
CA SER A 60 -13.34 12.13 48.54
C SER A 60 -13.09 12.30 50.04
N PRO A 61 -12.14 11.57 50.65
CA PRO A 61 -11.53 11.99 51.90
C PRO A 61 -10.18 12.69 51.65
N SER A 62 -10.11 13.96 52.06
CA SER A 62 -8.85 14.68 52.31
C SER A 62 -8.92 15.27 53.71
N SER A 63 -8.09 14.77 54.61
CA SER A 63 -7.63 15.50 55.81
C SER A 63 -6.56 14.69 56.52
N SER A 64 -5.31 15.15 56.43
CA SER A 64 -4.26 14.86 57.40
C SER A 64 -4.05 16.10 58.26
N PRO A 65 -4.12 16.02 59.59
CA PRO A 65 -3.48 16.98 60.47
C PRO A 65 -2.18 16.42 61.04
N SER A 66 -1.14 17.25 61.00
CA SER A 66 0.11 17.05 61.71
C SER A 66 -0.09 17.14 63.23
N ALA A 67 0.59 16.28 63.98
CA ALA A 67 0.95 16.54 65.37
C ALA A 67 2.38 16.08 65.62
N ARG A 68 3.17 16.99 66.19
CA ARG A 68 4.58 16.84 66.58
C ARG A 68 4.66 16.31 68.00
N HIS A 69 5.55 15.35 68.24
CA HIS A 69 6.33 15.07 69.45
C HIS A 69 7.23 13.89 69.07
N GLY A 70 8.50 13.75 69.43
CA GLY A 70 9.49 14.48 70.20
C GLY A 70 10.78 13.63 70.07
N GLY A 71 11.94 14.17 70.44
CA GLY A 71 13.17 13.37 70.51
C GLY A 71 14.37 14.07 69.92
N ASN A 72 15.01 14.91 70.74
CA ASN A 72 16.34 15.42 70.47
C ASN A 72 17.34 14.35 70.96
N GLY A 73 17.81 13.51 70.06
CA GLY A 73 18.83 12.49 70.32
C GLY A 73 19.97 12.66 69.31
N THR A 74 21.10 13.17 69.79
CA THR A 74 22.36 13.28 69.05
C THR A 74 22.97 11.90 68.82
N ALA A 75 23.16 11.47 67.56
CA ALA A 75 24.16 10.46 67.19
C ALA A 75 24.47 10.45 65.68
N SER A 76 25.76 10.58 65.39
CA SER A 76 26.57 9.91 64.36
C SER A 76 26.15 9.84 62.88
N ARG A 77 27.05 10.41 62.08
CA ARG A 77 27.33 10.26 60.64
C ARG A 77 27.11 8.84 60.08
N ALA A 78 26.35 8.74 58.99
CA ALA A 78 26.33 7.60 58.05
C ALA A 78 26.25 8.13 56.60
N PRO A 79 26.82 7.40 55.62
CA PRO A 79 27.07 7.90 54.25
C PRO A 79 25.80 7.98 53.40
N GLY A 80 25.70 9.01 52.57
CA GLY A 80 24.58 9.21 51.65
C GLY A 80 24.55 8.13 50.55
N PRO A 81 23.38 7.62 50.16
CA PRO A 81 23.28 6.69 49.05
C PRO A 81 23.55 7.42 47.73
N SER A 82 24.62 6.99 47.06
CA SER A 82 24.80 7.15 45.62
C SER A 82 23.61 6.54 44.87
N GLY A 83 23.17 7.23 43.81
CA GLY A 83 22.30 6.67 42.79
C GLY A 83 20.97 7.39 42.65
N SER A 84 20.98 8.59 42.04
CA SER A 84 19.81 8.99 41.27
C SER A 84 19.59 7.95 40.17
N PRO A 85 18.38 7.39 39.99
CA PRO A 85 18.06 6.61 38.82
C PRO A 85 18.36 7.47 37.59
N ALA A 86 19.21 6.97 36.71
CA ALA A 86 19.38 7.56 35.39
C ALA A 86 17.98 7.69 34.78
N ALA A 87 17.59 8.92 34.44
CA ALA A 87 16.37 9.16 33.68
C ALA A 87 16.43 8.26 32.45
N PRO A 88 15.33 7.54 32.11
CA PRO A 88 15.32 6.74 30.90
C PRO A 88 15.69 7.65 29.74
N ASP A 89 16.68 7.23 28.94
CA ASP A 89 17.15 7.92 27.74
C ASP A 89 15.97 8.57 27.03
N ALA A 90 16.03 9.90 26.88
CA ALA A 90 14.98 10.66 26.24
C ALA A 90 14.74 10.05 24.86
N ALA A 91 13.58 9.40 24.70
CA ALA A 91 13.27 8.66 23.48
C ALA A 91 13.36 9.63 22.29
N PRO A 92 13.97 9.21 21.16
CA PRO A 92 14.13 10.09 20.00
C PRO A 92 12.78 10.68 19.59
N ALA A 93 12.75 12.00 19.36
CA ALA A 93 11.53 12.76 19.08
C ALA A 93 10.84 12.39 17.74
N GLY A 94 11.53 11.69 16.84
CA GLY A 94 10.99 11.27 15.54
C GLY A 94 10.30 9.90 15.56
N PRO A 95 9.68 9.50 14.43
CA PRO A 95 9.16 8.14 14.26
C PRO A 95 10.28 7.10 14.40
N PRO A 96 9.98 5.89 14.93
CA PRO A 96 10.96 4.81 15.13
C PRO A 96 11.29 4.05 13.83
N LEU A 97 10.83 4.55 12.69
CA LEU A 97 11.01 3.98 11.36
C LEU A 97 11.58 5.01 10.38
N THR A 98 12.10 4.52 9.27
CA THR A 98 12.46 5.27 8.06
C THR A 98 11.71 4.69 6.87
N TRP A 99 11.61 5.45 5.78
CA TRP A 99 10.98 4.99 4.55
C TRP A 99 11.60 5.62 3.31
N SER A 100 11.44 4.94 2.18
CA SER A 100 11.72 5.43 0.83
C SER A 100 10.52 5.21 -0.07
N VAL A 101 10.41 6.02 -1.11
CA VAL A 101 9.29 6.02 -2.05
C VAL A 101 9.84 6.01 -3.46
N ASP A 102 9.33 5.09 -4.27
CA ASP A 102 9.38 5.20 -5.73
C ASP A 102 7.97 5.15 -6.32
N ASP A 103 7.47 6.31 -6.77
CA ASP A 103 6.20 6.47 -7.47
C ASP A 103 6.29 6.28 -9.00
N HIS A 104 7.46 5.92 -9.52
CA HIS A 104 7.66 5.54 -10.92
C HIS A 104 7.87 4.03 -11.08
N ALA A 105 7.40 3.23 -10.12
CA ALA A 105 7.23 1.80 -10.34
C ALA A 105 6.25 1.59 -11.51
N TRP A 106 6.54 0.65 -12.39
CA TRP A 106 5.69 0.32 -13.54
C TRP A 106 5.09 -1.07 -13.37
N ALA A 107 3.86 -1.25 -13.84
CA ALA A 107 3.16 -2.53 -13.79
C ALA A 107 3.99 -3.61 -14.51
N HIS A 108 4.23 -4.74 -13.83
CA HIS A 108 5.08 -5.82 -14.34
C HIS A 108 6.49 -5.37 -14.78
N GLY A 109 6.96 -4.22 -14.29
CA GLY A 109 8.26 -3.64 -14.64
C GLY A 109 8.34 -2.95 -16.00
N CYS A 110 7.21 -2.75 -16.70
CA CYS A 110 7.21 -2.15 -18.05
C CYS A 110 5.95 -1.36 -18.41
N GLY A 111 4.82 -1.63 -17.75
CA GLY A 111 3.52 -1.08 -18.09
C GLY A 111 3.23 0.19 -17.33
N HIS A 112 3.06 1.29 -18.05
CA HIS A 112 2.66 2.56 -17.46
C HIS A 112 2.13 3.52 -18.52
N ASP A 113 1.15 4.33 -18.16
CA ASP A 113 0.68 5.44 -18.99
C ASP A 113 1.13 6.77 -18.40
N TYR A 114 1.60 7.68 -19.25
CA TYR A 114 1.78 9.07 -18.88
C TYR A 114 0.87 9.97 -19.71
N VAL A 115 0.26 10.97 -19.07
CA VAL A 115 -0.39 12.09 -19.76
C VAL A 115 0.63 13.18 -19.99
N VAL A 116 0.81 13.57 -21.25
CA VAL A 116 1.75 14.63 -21.65
C VAL A 116 1.01 15.66 -22.52
N ALA A 117 1.15 16.94 -22.18
CA ALA A 117 0.58 18.06 -22.92
C ALA A 117 1.44 18.45 -24.14
N LYS A 118 1.84 17.46 -24.95
CA LYS A 118 2.62 17.63 -26.17
C LYS A 118 2.07 16.70 -27.25
N PRO A 119 2.15 17.09 -28.54
CA PRO A 119 1.78 16.20 -29.63
C PRO A 119 2.80 15.06 -29.80
N PRO A 120 2.43 13.93 -30.44
CA PRO A 120 3.26 12.74 -30.56
C PRO A 120 4.66 13.00 -31.15
N ALA A 121 4.77 13.91 -32.12
CA ALA A 121 6.03 14.27 -32.76
C ALA A 121 7.04 14.99 -31.82
N GLN A 122 6.61 15.44 -30.65
CA GLN A 122 7.44 16.15 -29.67
C GLN A 122 7.68 15.34 -28.39
N VAL A 123 7.10 14.16 -28.27
CA VAL A 123 7.32 13.26 -27.13
C VAL A 123 8.44 12.28 -27.50
N PRO A 124 9.53 12.22 -26.72
CA PRO A 124 10.62 11.27 -26.99
C PRO A 124 10.13 9.82 -26.86
N PRO A 125 10.91 8.84 -27.33
CA PRO A 125 10.59 7.42 -27.14
C PRO A 125 10.38 7.07 -25.67
N PRO A 126 9.66 5.98 -25.35
CA PRO A 126 9.58 5.44 -23.99
C PRO A 126 10.99 5.24 -23.40
N PRO A 127 11.22 5.64 -22.14
CA PRO A 127 12.48 5.41 -21.47
C PRO A 127 12.59 3.95 -21.04
N ALA A 128 13.79 3.51 -20.65
CA ALA A 128 13.90 2.33 -19.81
C ALA A 128 13.24 2.61 -18.44
N PRO A 129 12.68 1.60 -17.75
CA PRO A 129 11.94 1.82 -16.50
C PRO A 129 12.73 2.56 -15.42
N GLN A 130 14.05 2.30 -15.29
CA GLN A 130 14.90 3.00 -14.32
C GLN A 130 15.05 4.51 -14.58
N ASP A 131 14.80 4.96 -15.81
CA ASP A 131 14.90 6.36 -16.23
C ASP A 131 13.52 7.05 -16.27
N ALA A 132 12.45 6.33 -15.93
CA ALA A 132 11.06 6.79 -16.02
C ALA A 132 10.81 8.13 -15.31
N ARG A 133 11.38 8.30 -14.11
CA ARG A 133 11.26 9.55 -13.35
C ARG A 133 11.86 10.74 -14.07
N THR A 134 13.09 10.59 -14.57
CA THR A 134 13.81 11.65 -15.28
C THR A 134 13.07 12.00 -16.58
N TRP A 135 12.65 10.98 -17.33
CA TRP A 135 11.85 11.16 -18.54
C TRP A 135 10.56 11.93 -18.23
N ALA A 136 9.78 11.48 -17.24
CA ALA A 136 8.52 12.13 -16.87
C ALA A 136 8.71 13.59 -16.46
N ALA A 137 9.73 13.88 -15.65
CA ALA A 137 10.05 15.24 -15.23
C ALA A 137 10.40 16.14 -16.43
N THR A 138 11.23 15.66 -17.38
CA THR A 138 11.59 16.44 -18.59
C THR A 138 10.42 16.68 -19.53
N GLN A 139 9.42 15.80 -19.52
CA GLN A 139 8.22 15.94 -20.34
C GLN A 139 7.10 16.74 -19.66
N GLY A 140 7.21 17.03 -18.36
CA GLY A 140 6.10 17.55 -17.57
C GLY A 140 4.95 16.54 -17.51
N ALA A 141 5.27 15.26 -17.51
CA ALA A 141 4.32 14.16 -17.56
C ALA A 141 3.60 13.99 -16.21
N VAL A 142 2.34 13.55 -16.29
CA VAL A 142 1.52 13.13 -15.14
C VAL A 142 1.25 11.65 -15.26
N HIS A 143 1.24 10.90 -14.17
CA HIS A 143 0.82 9.51 -14.20
C HIS A 143 -0.61 9.39 -14.75
N GLY A 144 -0.79 8.64 -15.83
CA GLY A 144 -2.07 8.38 -16.47
C GLY A 144 -2.68 7.09 -15.96
N LYS A 145 -4.00 7.08 -15.73
CA LYS A 145 -4.83 5.95 -15.24
C LYS A 145 -4.51 5.52 -13.82
N GLU A 146 -3.24 5.33 -13.51
CA GLU A 146 -2.77 4.83 -12.23
C GLU A 146 -1.39 5.38 -11.86
N THR A 147 -1.09 5.37 -10.58
CA THR A 147 0.25 5.56 -10.04
C THR A 147 0.58 4.35 -9.18
N LEU A 148 1.69 3.69 -9.49
CA LEU A 148 2.21 2.62 -8.66
C LEU A 148 3.30 3.20 -7.75
N VAL A 149 3.15 3.00 -6.46
CA VAL A 149 4.07 3.45 -5.44
C VAL A 149 4.69 2.25 -4.76
N GLU A 150 6.01 2.12 -4.85
CA GLU A 150 6.81 1.24 -4.02
C GLU A 150 7.22 2.00 -2.74
N LEU A 151 6.72 1.56 -1.60
CA LEU A 151 7.02 2.11 -0.28
C LEU A 151 7.85 1.10 0.51
N SER A 152 9.15 1.34 0.62
CA SER A 152 10.04 0.56 1.49
C SER A 152 10.04 1.17 2.89
N VAL A 153 9.83 0.35 3.92
CA VAL A 153 9.75 0.77 5.32
C VAL A 153 10.68 -0.08 6.17
N GLN A 154 11.47 0.56 7.04
CA GLN A 154 12.43 -0.12 7.90
C GLN A 154 12.41 0.49 9.31
N GLY A 155 12.54 -0.35 10.34
CA GLY A 155 12.77 0.13 11.70
C GLY A 155 14.16 0.76 11.83
N LYS A 156 14.31 1.81 12.64
CA LYS A 156 15.62 2.43 12.90
C LYS A 156 16.54 1.59 13.79
N THR A 157 15.98 0.60 14.48
CA THR A 157 16.65 -0.30 15.43
C THR A 157 16.00 -1.68 15.33
N ASP A 158 16.55 -2.67 16.03
CA ASP A 158 15.95 -4.01 16.12
C ASP A 158 14.64 -4.05 16.91
N THR A 159 14.27 -2.95 17.58
CA THR A 159 12.96 -2.84 18.22
C THR A 159 11.86 -2.87 17.16
N ALA A 160 10.94 -3.83 17.29
CA ALA A 160 9.80 -3.95 16.41
C ALA A 160 8.96 -2.66 16.37
N VAL A 161 8.62 -2.24 15.16
CA VAL A 161 7.62 -1.23 14.86
C VAL A 161 6.46 -1.93 14.17
N VAL A 162 5.26 -1.75 14.69
CA VAL A 162 4.04 -2.32 14.12
C VAL A 162 3.42 -1.28 13.20
N LEU A 163 3.36 -1.56 11.91
CA LEU A 163 2.56 -0.83 10.93
C LEU A 163 1.11 -1.26 11.12
N THR A 164 0.26 -0.32 11.53
CA THR A 164 -1.10 -0.61 11.98
C THR A 164 -2.15 -0.37 10.91
N ALA A 165 -1.94 0.63 10.06
CA ALA A 165 -2.83 0.93 8.94
C ALA A 165 -2.09 1.72 7.85
N LEU A 166 -2.49 1.48 6.60
CA LEU A 166 -2.15 2.32 5.45
C LEU A 166 -3.42 3.03 5.00
N ARG A 167 -3.40 4.36 5.02
CA ARG A 167 -4.56 5.21 4.71
C ARG A 167 -4.23 6.12 3.53
N VAL A 168 -5.25 6.49 2.77
CA VAL A 168 -5.14 7.36 1.60
C VAL A 168 -5.86 8.67 1.90
N ARG A 169 -5.27 9.79 1.51
CA ARG A 169 -5.90 11.12 1.55
C ARG A 169 -5.92 11.72 0.16
N VAL A 170 -7.12 11.97 -0.38
CA VAL A 170 -7.30 12.78 -1.59
C VAL A 170 -7.50 14.22 -1.18
N THR A 171 -6.77 15.12 -1.82
CA THR A 171 -6.61 16.52 -1.39
C THR A 171 -7.05 17.51 -2.42
N GLY A 172 -7.23 17.05 -3.65
CA GLY A 172 -7.92 17.78 -4.69
C GLY A 172 -8.30 16.84 -5.81
N ARG A 173 -9.43 17.13 -6.45
CA ARG A 173 -9.84 16.55 -7.72
C ARG A 173 -10.12 17.69 -8.68
N SER A 174 -9.63 17.57 -9.89
CA SER A 174 -9.95 18.45 -11.01
C SER A 174 -10.30 17.64 -12.25
N ALA A 175 -10.73 18.31 -13.32
CA ALA A 175 -10.86 17.66 -14.62
C ALA A 175 -9.53 16.97 -15.01
N PRO A 176 -9.58 15.83 -15.72
CA PRO A 176 -8.37 15.14 -16.19
C PRO A 176 -7.39 16.08 -16.88
N ALA A 177 -6.09 15.79 -16.74
CA ALA A 177 -5.04 16.57 -17.36
C ALA A 177 -5.22 16.61 -18.89
N SER A 178 -5.11 17.81 -19.46
CA SER A 178 -5.17 17.99 -20.92
C SER A 178 -3.97 17.37 -21.62
N GLY A 179 -4.17 16.85 -22.83
CA GLY A 179 -3.09 16.35 -23.67
C GLY A 179 -3.44 15.00 -24.28
N SER A 180 -2.46 14.11 -24.29
CA SER A 180 -2.62 12.74 -24.79
C SER A 180 -2.00 11.75 -23.81
N ALA A 181 -2.56 10.55 -23.77
CA ALA A 181 -1.99 9.42 -23.03
C ALA A 181 -0.94 8.72 -23.91
N TYR A 182 0.19 8.40 -23.31
CA TYR A 182 1.30 7.70 -23.95
C TYR A 182 1.61 6.44 -23.16
N ALA A 183 1.35 5.29 -23.77
CA ALA A 183 1.67 3.98 -23.23
C ALA A 183 3.18 3.72 -23.34
N MET A 184 3.82 3.50 -22.19
CA MET A 184 5.25 3.22 -22.11
C MET A 184 5.56 1.75 -22.41
N ASP A 185 4.58 0.85 -22.33
CA ASP A 185 4.75 -0.56 -22.66
C ASP A 185 4.92 -0.79 -24.16
N GLN A 186 5.62 -1.88 -24.46
CA GLN A 186 5.75 -2.49 -25.79
C GLN A 186 5.32 -3.96 -25.74
N GLY A 187 4.39 -4.28 -24.83
CA GLY A 187 4.08 -5.64 -24.40
C GLY A 187 4.84 -6.02 -23.13
N CYS A 188 4.09 -6.12 -22.02
CA CYS A 188 4.60 -6.62 -20.76
C CYS A 188 4.42 -8.13 -20.68
N GLY A 189 5.48 -8.88 -21.00
CA GLY A 189 5.50 -10.32 -20.79
C GLY A 189 5.67 -10.65 -19.30
N GLY A 190 4.71 -11.36 -18.70
CA GLY A 190 4.88 -11.87 -17.34
C GLY A 190 3.56 -12.33 -16.71
N ALA A 191 3.59 -13.48 -16.03
CA ALA A 191 2.46 -13.99 -15.24
C ALA A 191 2.58 -13.62 -13.74
N LEU A 192 3.65 -12.91 -13.36
CA LEU A 192 3.89 -12.49 -11.97
C LEU A 192 3.20 -11.15 -11.71
N THR A 193 2.31 -11.17 -10.72
CA THR A 193 1.70 -9.98 -10.12
C THR A 193 2.03 -10.02 -8.63
N PRO A 194 2.78 -9.06 -8.08
CA PRO A 194 3.04 -9.04 -6.65
C PRO A 194 1.76 -8.76 -5.86
N ARG A 195 1.76 -9.05 -4.56
CA ARG A 195 0.71 -8.56 -3.64
C ARG A 195 0.81 -7.03 -3.50
N TYR A 196 -0.32 -6.35 -3.40
CA TYR A 196 -0.36 -4.88 -3.37
C TYR A 196 -1.57 -4.34 -2.59
N PHE A 197 -1.63 -3.03 -2.42
CA PHE A 197 -2.81 -2.30 -1.95
C PHE A 197 -3.46 -1.58 -3.13
N ASP A 198 -4.70 -1.95 -3.42
CA ASP A 198 -5.51 -1.28 -4.42
C ASP A 198 -6.19 -0.05 -3.82
N VAL A 199 -6.12 1.07 -4.53
CA VAL A 199 -6.72 2.35 -4.14
C VAL A 199 -7.52 2.90 -5.31
N ASP A 200 -8.80 3.11 -5.07
CA ASP A 200 -9.70 3.80 -6.00
C ASP A 200 -9.83 5.27 -5.57
N LEU A 201 -9.22 6.16 -6.34
CA LEU A 201 -9.14 7.60 -6.05
C LEU A 201 -10.45 8.35 -6.36
N ASP A 202 -11.39 7.73 -7.08
CA ASP A 202 -12.66 8.35 -7.45
C ASP A 202 -13.68 8.28 -6.31
N LYS A 203 -13.52 7.33 -5.38
CA LYS A 203 -14.36 7.22 -4.18
C LYS A 203 -14.19 8.40 -3.22
N ASP A 204 -15.28 8.93 -2.66
CA ASP A 204 -15.23 10.02 -1.67
C ASP A 204 -14.34 9.74 -0.46
N ARG A 205 -14.26 8.47 -0.06
CA ARG A 205 -13.37 7.99 1.00
C ARG A 205 -12.57 6.78 0.48
N PRO A 206 -11.45 7.00 -0.22
CA PRO A 206 -10.62 5.91 -0.70
C PRO A 206 -10.07 5.08 0.45
N ILE A 207 -10.04 3.76 0.24
CA ILE A 207 -9.49 2.80 1.18
C ILE A 207 -8.43 1.99 0.44
N ALA A 208 -7.25 1.86 1.02
CA ALA A 208 -6.22 0.94 0.55
C ALA A 208 -6.62 -0.49 0.90
N ARG A 209 -7.05 -1.27 -0.10
CA ARG A 209 -7.48 -2.66 0.07
C ARG A 209 -6.35 -3.59 -0.30
N ALA A 210 -5.96 -4.47 0.59
CA ALA A 210 -4.94 -5.47 0.27
C ALA A 210 -5.48 -6.47 -0.76
N VAL A 211 -4.71 -6.69 -1.82
CA VAL A 211 -5.01 -7.61 -2.91
C VAL A 211 -3.91 -8.65 -3.01
N ALA A 212 -4.31 -9.91 -3.21
CA ALA A 212 -3.40 -11.01 -3.41
C ALA A 212 -2.70 -10.88 -4.77
N GLY A 213 -1.42 -11.23 -4.81
CA GLY A 213 -0.69 -11.40 -6.04
C GLY A 213 -0.89 -12.80 -6.63
N ASN A 214 -0.17 -13.08 -7.70
CA ASN A 214 -0.15 -14.36 -8.39
C ASN A 214 1.26 -14.59 -8.97
N ASP A 215 1.81 -15.77 -8.76
CA ASP A 215 3.07 -16.23 -9.35
C ASP A 215 2.78 -17.46 -10.22
N ALA A 216 2.63 -17.23 -11.54
CA ALA A 216 2.39 -18.29 -12.52
C ALA A 216 1.24 -19.25 -12.14
N GLY A 217 0.18 -18.74 -11.53
CA GLY A 217 -0.99 -19.52 -11.07
C GLY A 217 -0.97 -19.87 -9.58
N THR A 218 0.13 -19.62 -8.88
CA THR A 218 0.24 -19.76 -7.42
C THR A 218 -0.15 -18.44 -6.74
N PRO A 219 -1.23 -18.40 -5.93
CA PRO A 219 -1.62 -17.17 -5.24
C PRO A 219 -0.53 -16.69 -4.27
N VAL A 220 -0.16 -15.41 -4.37
CA VAL A 220 0.70 -14.72 -3.39
C VAL A 220 -0.23 -14.02 -2.39
N PRO A 221 -0.27 -14.43 -1.11
CA PRO A 221 -1.25 -13.89 -0.16
C PRO A 221 -1.15 -12.37 0.01
N ALA A 222 -2.30 -11.72 0.10
CA ALA A 222 -2.41 -10.28 0.36
C ALA A 222 -1.71 -9.89 1.67
N VAL A 223 -1.16 -8.68 1.73
CA VAL A 223 -0.62 -8.12 2.98
C VAL A 223 -1.77 -7.99 3.98
N ARG A 224 -1.54 -8.40 5.23
CA ARG A 224 -2.51 -8.23 6.32
C ARG A 224 -1.94 -7.27 7.34
N MET A 225 -2.56 -6.11 7.48
CA MET A 225 -2.29 -5.21 8.60
C MET A 225 -2.93 -5.81 9.87
N PRO A 226 -2.26 -5.70 11.04
CA PRO A 226 -0.98 -5.03 11.26
C PRO A 226 0.25 -5.84 10.78
N TYR A 227 1.31 -5.15 10.33
CA TYR A 227 2.58 -5.73 9.89
C TYR A 227 3.74 -5.30 10.81
N ARG A 228 4.82 -6.08 10.92
CA ARG A 228 6.00 -5.72 11.73
C ARG A 228 7.19 -5.38 10.84
N VAL A 229 7.96 -4.38 11.26
CA VAL A 229 9.26 -4.06 10.68
C VAL A 229 10.29 -3.81 11.78
N SER A 230 11.56 -4.04 11.47
CA SER A 230 12.72 -3.71 12.31
C SER A 230 13.91 -3.27 11.44
N ALA A 231 15.08 -3.05 12.03
CA ALA A 231 16.31 -2.81 11.26
C ALA A 231 16.71 -4.03 10.40
N THR A 232 16.40 -5.25 10.84
CA THR A 232 16.73 -6.50 10.14
C THR A 232 15.56 -7.13 9.39
N ASP A 233 14.37 -6.53 9.49
CA ASP A 233 13.13 -7.01 8.89
C ASP A 233 12.41 -5.83 8.21
N PRO A 234 12.91 -5.35 7.06
CA PRO A 234 12.24 -4.30 6.28
C PRO A 234 11.03 -4.86 5.53
N GLU A 235 10.07 -4.00 5.19
CA GLU A 235 8.93 -4.37 4.34
C GLU A 235 8.82 -3.44 3.13
N VAL A 236 8.43 -4.00 1.99
CA VAL A 236 8.03 -3.26 0.80
C VAL A 236 6.53 -3.38 0.61
N LEU A 237 5.84 -2.24 0.67
CA LEU A 237 4.42 -2.14 0.38
C LEU A 237 4.26 -1.59 -1.03
N LEU A 238 3.58 -2.33 -1.90
CA LEU A 238 3.18 -1.85 -3.22
C LEU A 238 1.78 -1.27 -3.15
N ILE A 239 1.57 -0.09 -3.73
CA ILE A 239 0.28 0.59 -3.78
C ILE A 239 -0.01 0.90 -5.24
N THR A 240 -1.20 0.55 -5.72
CA THR A 240 -1.69 0.95 -7.03
C THR A 240 -2.89 1.86 -6.83
N ALA A 241 -2.72 3.15 -7.12
CA ALA A 241 -3.79 4.13 -6.99
C ALA A 241 -4.32 4.52 -8.37
N ARG A 242 -5.60 4.24 -8.60
CA ARG A 242 -6.26 4.32 -9.92
C ARG A 242 -7.35 5.39 -9.93
N THR A 243 -7.56 5.98 -11.11
CA THR A 243 -8.70 6.87 -11.38
C THR A 243 -9.17 6.73 -12.82
N GLU A 244 -10.47 6.85 -13.01
CA GLU A 244 -11.15 6.90 -14.30
C GLU A 244 -11.71 8.30 -14.62
N GLY A 245 -11.77 9.22 -13.64
CA GLY A 245 -12.52 10.48 -13.78
C GLY A 245 -11.84 11.78 -13.33
N CYS A 246 -10.73 11.74 -12.59
CA CYS A 246 -10.09 12.96 -12.06
C CYS A 246 -8.64 13.13 -12.51
N ASP A 247 -8.16 14.37 -12.45
CA ASP A 247 -6.79 14.67 -12.06
C ASP A 247 -6.75 14.79 -10.54
N CYS A 248 -6.33 13.71 -9.88
CA CYS A 248 -6.36 13.56 -8.43
C CYS A 248 -5.00 13.86 -7.81
N ARG A 249 -5.00 14.70 -6.76
CA ARG A 249 -3.85 14.94 -5.88
C ARG A 249 -4.03 14.22 -4.56
N TRP A 250 -3.07 13.40 -4.15
CA TRP A 250 -3.24 12.52 -3.00
C TRP A 250 -1.92 12.19 -2.28
N TRP A 251 -2.00 11.69 -1.05
CA TRP A 251 -0.86 11.15 -0.30
C TRP A 251 -1.29 9.95 0.54
N LEU A 252 -0.30 9.20 1.06
CA LEU A 252 -0.54 8.11 2.00
C LEU A 252 -0.22 8.55 3.44
N GLU A 253 -0.92 7.96 4.38
CA GLU A 253 -0.70 8.06 5.82
C GLU A 253 -0.43 6.64 6.34
N LEU A 254 0.76 6.41 6.88
CA LEU A 254 1.15 5.13 7.48
C LEU A 254 1.15 5.26 9.00
N ASP A 255 0.21 4.57 9.64
CA ASP A 255 0.07 4.55 11.09
C ASP A 255 0.99 3.49 11.70
N TRP A 256 1.68 3.85 12.76
CA TRP A 256 2.64 2.98 13.43
C TRP A 256 2.46 2.99 14.94
N SER A 257 2.90 1.89 15.57
CA SER A 257 3.08 1.80 17.02
C SER A 257 4.40 1.12 17.37
N SER A 258 5.07 1.59 18.43
CA SER A 258 6.28 0.96 18.97
C SER A 258 6.51 1.41 20.40
N ARG A 259 6.78 0.46 21.31
CA ARG A 259 7.08 0.72 22.73
C ARG A 259 6.11 1.72 23.40
N GLY A 260 4.81 1.53 23.21
CA GLY A 260 3.77 2.38 23.81
C GLY A 260 3.58 3.74 23.12
N ARG A 261 4.38 4.09 22.12
CA ARG A 261 4.19 5.26 21.26
C ARG A 261 3.39 4.88 20.02
N THR A 262 2.56 5.80 19.55
CA THR A 262 1.87 5.71 18.27
C THR A 262 2.12 6.98 17.47
N GLY A 263 1.90 6.91 16.16
CA GLY A 263 1.94 8.08 15.29
C GLY A 263 1.60 7.74 13.86
N THR A 264 1.61 8.77 13.02
CA THR A 264 1.36 8.65 11.59
C THR A 264 2.50 9.34 10.86
N VAL A 265 3.02 8.71 9.81
CA VAL A 265 3.93 9.36 8.86
C VAL A 265 3.20 9.61 7.55
N ARG A 266 3.46 10.77 6.95
CA ARG A 266 2.96 11.14 5.64
C ARG A 266 3.96 10.69 4.58
N ILE A 267 3.44 10.03 3.54
CA ILE A 267 4.21 9.53 2.41
C ILE A 267 3.70 10.24 1.15
N ASP A 268 4.59 10.94 0.47
CA ASP A 268 4.27 11.77 -0.70
C ASP A 268 5.48 11.87 -1.66
N ASP A 269 5.34 12.54 -2.80
CA ASP A 269 6.45 12.82 -3.72
C ASP A 269 7.24 14.04 -3.22
N ARG A 270 8.22 13.78 -2.35
CA ARG A 270 9.23 14.76 -1.90
C ARG A 270 8.62 16.08 -1.42
N GLY A 271 7.58 16.00 -0.59
CA GLY A 271 6.86 17.14 -0.02
C GLY A 271 5.67 17.63 -0.86
N ARG A 272 5.37 16.97 -1.99
CA ARG A 272 4.19 17.25 -2.82
C ARG A 272 3.26 16.02 -2.83
N PRO A 273 1.93 16.21 -2.84
CA PRO A 273 1.02 15.10 -3.11
C PRO A 273 1.38 14.43 -4.44
N PHE A 274 1.22 13.11 -4.50
CA PHE A 274 1.19 12.37 -5.76
C PHE A 274 0.08 12.92 -6.65
N ARG A 275 0.24 12.76 -7.97
CA ARG A 275 -0.73 13.20 -8.96
C ARG A 275 -1.00 12.09 -9.97
N THR A 276 -2.26 11.70 -10.08
CA THR A 276 -2.75 10.68 -11.01
C THR A 276 -3.91 11.24 -11.79
N SER A 277 -3.83 11.20 -13.13
CA SER A 277 -4.87 11.69 -14.02
C SER A 277 -5.53 10.55 -14.77
N ALA A 278 -6.86 10.60 -14.90
CA ALA A 278 -7.56 9.74 -15.82
C ALA A 278 -7.06 9.94 -17.26
N VAL A 279 -7.12 8.87 -18.06
CA VAL A 279 -6.82 8.87 -19.50
C VAL A 279 -8.07 8.74 -20.36
N THR A 280 -9.22 8.45 -19.73
CA THR A 280 -10.51 8.29 -20.41
C THR A 280 -10.83 9.51 -21.28
N GLY A 281 -11.09 9.27 -22.57
CA GLY A 281 -11.42 10.31 -23.54
C GLY A 281 -10.22 11.10 -24.09
N LEU A 282 -8.98 10.81 -23.66
CA LEU A 282 -7.78 11.35 -24.29
C LEU A 282 -7.38 10.50 -25.50
N PRO A 283 -6.79 11.11 -26.55
CA PRO A 283 -6.04 10.35 -27.54
C PRO A 283 -4.97 9.50 -26.85
N HIS A 284 -4.95 8.20 -27.16
CA HIS A 284 -4.00 7.23 -26.59
C HIS A 284 -3.02 6.76 -27.66
N TYR A 285 -1.74 6.86 -27.36
CA TYR A 285 -0.66 6.50 -28.27
C TYR A 285 0.19 5.38 -27.69
N GLU A 286 0.68 4.52 -28.55
CA GLU A 286 1.74 3.56 -28.27
C GLU A 286 2.94 3.86 -29.17
N TYR A 287 4.13 3.48 -28.71
CA TYR A 287 5.34 3.71 -29.49
C TYR A 287 5.53 2.58 -30.50
N ASP A 288 5.74 2.92 -31.76
CA ASP A 288 6.17 1.99 -32.81
C ASP A 288 7.70 2.00 -32.86
N THR A 289 8.31 0.92 -32.38
CA THR A 289 9.77 0.77 -32.33
C THR A 289 10.40 0.62 -33.71
N LEU A 290 9.66 0.09 -34.70
CA LEU A 290 10.16 -0.07 -36.07
C LEU A 290 10.23 1.27 -36.79
N ASN A 291 9.14 2.05 -36.72
CA ASN A 291 9.05 3.37 -37.36
C ASN A 291 9.59 4.50 -36.48
N ARG A 292 9.98 4.19 -35.23
CA ARG A 292 10.51 5.13 -34.23
C ARG A 292 9.61 6.34 -34.02
N SER A 293 8.31 6.09 -33.92
CA SER A 293 7.30 7.13 -33.80
C SER A 293 6.13 6.67 -32.94
N TRP A 294 5.45 7.63 -32.33
CA TRP A 294 4.20 7.38 -31.61
C TRP A 294 3.05 7.24 -32.61
N ARG A 295 2.25 6.18 -32.48
CA ARG A 295 1.05 5.91 -33.30
C ARG A 295 -0.18 5.75 -32.41
N PRO A 296 -1.39 6.02 -32.90
CA PRO A 296 -2.60 5.74 -32.14
C PRO A 296 -2.61 4.29 -31.66
N ARG A 297 -2.91 4.08 -30.39
CA ARG A 297 -3.08 2.74 -29.81
C ARG A 297 -4.43 2.20 -30.29
N SER A 298 -4.42 0.95 -30.76
CA SER A 298 -5.66 0.24 -31.06
C SER A 298 -6.25 -0.30 -29.76
N ASP A 299 -7.55 -0.15 -29.58
CA ASP A 299 -8.31 -0.74 -28.46
C ASP A 299 -8.37 -2.28 -28.55
#